data_AF-X1B6V0-F1
#
_entry.id   AF-X1B6V0-F1
#
_cell.length_a   1.000
_cell.length_b   1.000
_cell.length_c   1.000
_cell.angle_alpha   90.00
_cell.angle_beta   90.00
_cell.angle_gamma   90.00
#
_symmetry.space_group_name_H-M   'P 1'
#
loop_
_entity.id
_entity.type
_entity.pdbx_description
1 polymer ?
#
loop_
_entity_poly.entity_id
_entity_poly.type
_entity_poly.pdbx_seq_one_letter_code
_entity_poly.pdbx_strand_id
1 'polypeptide(L)'
;PEDTIVPITKIDQFPIKKIVILSTGSQGEPLSALNRMALGEHKRVGIMKGDMVIISASPIPGNERAISNTINRLIKQGADVFYESIAGVHVSGHAAQEEIKIMINLTNPKYFIPIHGEDKHKVQNARIAESMGIDGENIIIAEDGDIIKMNSNLCRVSNNLHPQTIYIDGVGMGNIKDMVLRDRKILSRNG
;
A
#
# COMPACT_ATOMS: atom_id res chain seq x y z
N PRO A 1 8.31 -27.58 -7.56
CA PRO A 1 9.16 -28.69 -8.05
C PRO A 1 10.63 -28.39 -7.73
N GLU A 2 11.47 -29.41 -7.63
CA GLU A 2 12.93 -29.20 -7.58
C GLU A 2 13.37 -28.46 -8.87
N ASP A 3 14.43 -27.66 -8.78
CA ASP A 3 15.01 -26.87 -9.88
C ASP A 3 14.14 -25.76 -10.53
N THR A 4 13.05 -25.32 -9.87
CA THR A 4 12.21 -24.22 -10.39
C THR A 4 12.79 -22.82 -10.11
N ILE A 5 13.54 -22.66 -9.01
CA ILE A 5 14.17 -21.40 -8.63
C ILE A 5 15.65 -21.48 -8.97
N VAL A 6 16.11 -20.58 -9.84
CA VAL A 6 17.51 -20.53 -10.27
C VAL A 6 18.14 -19.20 -9.84
N PRO A 7 19.43 -19.19 -9.47
CA PRO A 7 20.14 -17.94 -9.25
C PRO A 7 20.15 -17.08 -10.50
N ILE A 8 19.94 -15.77 -10.35
CA ILE A 8 20.02 -14.81 -11.46
C ILE A 8 21.38 -14.84 -12.19
N THR A 9 22.41 -15.39 -11.55
CA THR A 9 23.74 -15.57 -12.15
C THR A 9 23.80 -16.62 -13.25
N LYS A 10 22.80 -17.50 -13.32
CA LYS A 10 22.69 -18.57 -14.32
C LYS A 10 21.62 -18.30 -15.38
N ILE A 11 21.06 -17.07 -15.43
CA ILE A 11 19.93 -16.73 -16.29
C ILE A 11 20.22 -17.00 -17.79
N ASP A 12 21.45 -16.75 -18.23
CA ASP A 12 21.90 -16.95 -19.62
C ASP A 12 21.99 -18.44 -20.05
N GLN A 13 21.84 -19.37 -19.10
CA GLN A 13 21.87 -20.81 -19.37
C GLN A 13 20.51 -21.36 -19.85
N PHE A 14 19.46 -20.54 -19.80
CA PHE A 14 18.10 -20.94 -20.12
C PHE A 14 17.59 -20.19 -21.36
N PRO A 15 16.76 -20.83 -22.22
CA PRO A 15 16.05 -20.13 -23.28
C PRO A 15 15.13 -19.05 -22.70
N ILE A 16 15.06 -17.87 -23.32
CA ILE A 16 14.24 -16.72 -22.87
C ILE A 16 12.80 -17.13 -22.51
N LYS A 17 12.16 -17.98 -23.34
CA LYS A 17 10.79 -18.46 -23.12
C LYS A 17 10.59 -19.36 -21.89
N LYS A 18 11.67 -19.78 -21.22
CA LYS A 18 11.65 -20.58 -20.00
C LYS A 18 12.03 -19.78 -18.76
N ILE A 19 12.17 -18.46 -18.88
CA ILE A 19 12.60 -17.58 -17.80
C ILE A 19 11.41 -16.76 -17.30
N VAL A 20 11.22 -16.75 -15.98
CA VAL A 20 10.31 -15.84 -15.28
C VAL A 20 11.12 -15.12 -14.21
N ILE A 21 11.07 -13.80 -14.20
CA ILE A 21 11.75 -12.96 -13.21
C ILE A 21 10.72 -12.41 -12.25
N LEU A 22 10.78 -12.85 -10.99
CA LEU A 22 10.04 -12.23 -9.90
C LEU A 22 10.89 -11.11 -9.28
N SER A 23 10.37 -9.88 -9.27
CA SER A 23 11.14 -8.69 -8.94
C SER A 23 10.39 -7.77 -7.98
N THR A 24 11.13 -6.98 -7.21
CA THR A 24 10.59 -5.85 -6.44
C THR A 24 10.45 -4.61 -7.32
N GLY A 25 9.68 -3.62 -6.87
CA GLY A 25 9.56 -2.33 -7.56
C GLY A 25 8.20 -2.02 -8.16
N SER A 26 7.15 -2.69 -7.70
CA SER A 26 5.79 -2.50 -8.21
C SER A 26 5.22 -1.10 -7.92
N GLN A 27 5.83 -0.35 -6.99
CA GLN A 27 5.45 1.03 -6.67
C GLN A 27 6.38 2.08 -7.30
N GLY A 28 7.27 1.67 -8.22
CA GLY A 28 8.21 2.57 -8.87
C GLY A 28 9.33 3.08 -7.95
N GLU A 29 9.66 2.33 -6.90
CA GLU A 29 10.67 2.71 -5.93
C GLU A 29 12.04 2.88 -6.64
N PRO A 30 12.75 4.00 -6.45
CA PRO A 30 13.92 4.34 -7.26
C PRO A 30 15.02 3.27 -7.29
N LEU A 31 15.25 2.61 -6.16
CA LEU A 31 16.30 1.60 -5.99
C LEU A 31 15.82 0.16 -6.25
N SER A 32 14.55 -0.03 -6.58
CA SER A 32 14.00 -1.35 -6.84
C SER A 32 14.60 -2.01 -8.08
N ALA A 33 14.55 -3.34 -8.12
CA ALA A 33 15.06 -4.09 -9.25
C ALA A 33 14.30 -3.74 -10.55
N LEU A 34 12.97 -3.64 -10.53
CA LEU A 34 12.18 -3.26 -11.70
C LEU A 34 12.53 -1.87 -12.23
N ASN A 35 12.65 -0.86 -11.35
CA ASN A 35 12.99 0.48 -11.79
C ASN A 35 14.42 0.54 -12.36
N ARG A 36 15.37 -0.21 -11.78
CA ARG A 36 16.73 -0.32 -12.33
C ARG A 36 16.76 -1.02 -13.68
N MET A 37 15.92 -2.05 -13.91
CA MET A 37 15.76 -2.67 -15.22
C MET A 37 15.18 -1.68 -16.23
N ALA A 38 14.15 -0.92 -15.84
CA ALA A 38 13.55 0.14 -16.65
C ALA A 38 14.50 1.31 -16.96
N LEU A 39 15.54 1.51 -16.14
CA LEU A 39 16.61 2.49 -16.39
C LEU A 39 17.78 1.93 -17.19
N GLY A 40 17.86 0.61 -17.38
CA GLY A 40 19.04 -0.05 -17.96
C GLY A 40 20.24 -0.12 -17.00
N GLU A 41 20.03 0.11 -15.70
CA GLU A 41 21.06 0.15 -14.65
C GLU A 41 21.15 -1.16 -13.84
N HIS A 42 20.29 -2.12 -14.15
CA HIS A 42 20.31 -3.42 -13.48
C HIS A 42 21.47 -4.27 -14.01
N LYS A 43 22.34 -4.74 -13.11
CA LYS A 43 23.66 -5.31 -13.46
C LYS A 43 23.63 -6.55 -14.36
N ARG A 44 22.51 -7.27 -14.41
CA ARG A 44 22.40 -8.59 -15.08
C ARG A 44 21.18 -8.75 -15.98
N VAL A 45 20.24 -7.80 -15.96
CA VAL A 45 18.98 -7.94 -16.69
C VAL A 45 18.71 -6.62 -17.38
N GLY A 46 18.64 -6.66 -18.71
CA GLY A 46 18.16 -5.56 -19.54
C GLY A 46 16.79 -5.91 -20.10
N ILE A 47 15.99 -4.89 -20.40
CA ILE A 47 14.70 -5.07 -21.07
C ILE A 47 14.94 -5.16 -22.57
N MET A 48 14.34 -6.17 -23.20
CA MET A 48 14.39 -6.41 -24.63
C MET A 48 13.02 -6.20 -25.27
N LYS A 49 13.01 -5.92 -26.57
CA LYS A 49 11.77 -5.82 -27.33
C LYS A 49 11.03 -7.16 -27.30
N GLY A 50 9.76 -7.13 -26.91
CA GLY A 50 8.90 -8.32 -26.78
C GLY A 50 8.95 -8.97 -25.40
N ASP A 51 9.70 -8.42 -24.43
CA ASP A 51 9.58 -8.83 -23.04
C ASP A 51 8.19 -8.48 -22.51
N MET A 52 7.62 -9.38 -21.71
CA MET A 52 6.36 -9.15 -21.02
C MET A 52 6.64 -8.77 -19.57
N VAL A 53 6.16 -7.59 -19.16
CA VAL A 53 6.27 -7.11 -17.78
C VAL A 53 4.89 -7.02 -17.16
N ILE A 54 4.68 -7.73 -16.05
CA ILE A 54 3.42 -7.71 -15.31
C ILE A 54 3.65 -6.98 -13.99
N ILE A 55 2.98 -5.84 -13.84
CA ILE A 55 2.92 -5.10 -12.57
C ILE A 55 1.65 -5.55 -11.84
N SER A 56 1.78 -6.59 -11.02
CA SER A 56 0.70 -7.16 -10.21
C SER A 56 0.49 -6.37 -8.91
N ALA A 57 0.27 -5.06 -9.04
CA ALA A 57 -0.03 -4.17 -7.92
C ALA A 57 -0.86 -2.96 -8.38
N SER A 58 -1.64 -2.40 -7.45
CA SER A 58 -2.25 -1.09 -7.60
C SER A 58 -1.32 0.03 -7.08
N PRO A 59 -1.31 1.23 -7.69
CA PRO A 59 -0.63 2.38 -7.12
C PRO A 59 -1.13 2.70 -5.71
N ILE A 60 -0.23 2.75 -4.74
CA ILE A 60 -0.52 3.34 -3.43
C ILE A 60 -0.59 4.86 -3.62
N PRO A 61 -1.58 5.56 -3.01
CA PRO A 61 -1.71 7.01 -3.12
C PRO A 61 -0.38 7.74 -2.86
N GLY A 62 0.05 8.56 -3.81
CA GLY A 62 1.34 9.27 -3.78
C GLY A 62 2.44 8.66 -4.66
N ASN A 63 2.30 7.41 -5.09
CA ASN A 63 3.28 6.72 -5.93
C ASN A 63 2.93 6.69 -7.43
N GLU A 64 1.79 7.27 -7.83
CA GLU A 64 1.26 7.19 -9.20
C GLU A 64 2.28 7.69 -10.24
N ARG A 65 2.96 8.80 -9.93
CA ARG A 65 3.97 9.39 -10.81
C ARG A 65 5.20 8.49 -10.94
N ALA A 66 5.65 7.87 -9.86
CA ALA A 66 6.81 6.99 -9.87
C ALA A 66 6.53 5.75 -10.74
N ILE A 67 5.38 5.10 -10.53
CA ILE A 67 4.94 3.95 -11.31
C ILE A 67 4.77 4.32 -12.78
N SER A 68 4.11 5.44 -13.08
CA SER A 68 3.92 5.91 -14.46
C SER A 68 5.24 6.12 -15.19
N ASN A 69 6.25 6.69 -14.52
CA ASN A 69 7.58 6.85 -15.10
C ASN A 69 8.25 5.51 -15.40
N THR A 70 8.15 4.53 -14.48
CA THR A 70 8.67 3.17 -14.70
C THR A 70 7.97 2.51 -15.89
N ILE A 71 6.64 2.56 -15.98
CA ILE A 71 5.87 2.02 -17.11
C ILE A 71 6.30 2.65 -18.43
N ASN A 72 6.38 3.99 -18.49
CA ASN A 72 6.79 4.71 -19.70
C ASN A 72 8.18 4.29 -20.18
N ARG A 73 9.12 4.07 -19.25
CA ARG A 73 10.48 3.62 -19.58
C ARG A 73 10.50 2.19 -20.13
N LEU A 74 9.72 1.29 -19.53
CA LEU A 74 9.60 -0.10 -19.99
C LEU A 74 9.01 -0.17 -21.40
N ILE A 75 7.91 0.56 -21.64
CA ILE A 75 7.26 0.63 -22.97
C ILE A 75 8.22 1.25 -24.00
N LYS A 76 8.96 2.30 -23.63
CA LYS A 76 9.96 2.93 -24.51
C LYS A 76 11.07 1.96 -24.93
N GLN A 77 11.39 0.97 -24.10
CA GLN A 77 12.35 -0.11 -24.43
C GLN A 77 11.73 -1.25 -25.25
N GLY A 78 10.42 -1.20 -25.52
CA GLY A 78 9.71 -2.18 -26.35
C GLY A 78 9.15 -3.38 -25.58
N ALA A 79 9.02 -3.28 -24.26
CA ALA A 79 8.31 -4.27 -23.46
C ALA A 79 6.79 -4.08 -23.54
N ASP A 80 6.07 -5.19 -23.51
CA ASP A 80 4.62 -5.24 -23.35
C ASP A 80 4.28 -5.22 -21.85
N VAL A 81 3.69 -4.13 -21.38
CA VAL A 81 3.46 -3.90 -19.95
C VAL A 81 1.99 -4.09 -19.58
N PHE A 82 1.71 -5.04 -18.69
CA PHE A 82 0.40 -5.31 -18.13
C PHE A 82 0.34 -4.82 -16.68
N TYR A 83 -0.72 -4.08 -16.34
CA TYR A 83 -0.94 -3.51 -15.01
C TYR A 83 -2.45 -3.47 -14.70
N GLU A 84 -2.79 -3.19 -13.44
CA GLU A 84 -4.15 -3.35 -12.90
C GLU A 84 -5.26 -2.86 -13.84
N SER A 85 -5.19 -1.60 -14.31
CA SER A 85 -6.25 -0.97 -15.10
C SER A 85 -6.46 -1.57 -16.50
N ILE A 86 -5.57 -2.44 -16.98
CA ILE A 86 -5.64 -3.04 -18.32
C ILE A 86 -5.79 -4.56 -18.25
N ALA A 87 -5.35 -5.21 -17.17
CA ALA A 87 -5.15 -6.65 -17.16
C ALA A 87 -5.81 -7.41 -16.00
N GLY A 88 -6.48 -6.75 -15.05
CA GLY A 88 -7.11 -7.45 -13.90
C GLY A 88 -6.11 -8.29 -13.08
N VAL A 89 -4.84 -7.89 -13.07
CA VAL A 89 -3.71 -8.63 -12.50
C VAL A 89 -3.52 -8.43 -11.00
N HIS A 90 -4.40 -7.67 -10.36
CA HIS A 90 -4.33 -7.34 -8.94
C HIS A 90 -5.73 -7.28 -8.35
N VAL A 91 -5.84 -7.66 -7.07
CA VAL A 91 -7.03 -7.46 -6.25
C VAL A 91 -6.58 -6.87 -4.91
N SER A 92 -7.44 -6.04 -4.33
CA SER A 92 -7.22 -5.49 -2.99
C SER A 92 -7.03 -6.59 -1.95
N GLY A 93 -6.10 -6.39 -1.02
CA GLY A 93 -5.99 -7.21 0.20
C GLY A 93 -7.02 -6.85 1.28
N HIS A 94 -7.80 -5.80 1.08
CA HIS A 94 -8.84 -5.32 2.00
C HIS A 94 -10.23 -5.63 1.47
N ALA A 95 -11.12 -6.01 2.39
CA ALA A 95 -12.54 -6.27 2.15
C ALA A 95 -13.26 -5.08 1.50
N ALA A 96 -14.04 -5.34 0.46
CA ALA A 96 -14.99 -4.37 -0.07
C ALA A 96 -16.27 -4.36 0.77
N GLN A 97 -17.23 -3.51 0.39
CA GLN A 97 -18.46 -3.27 1.16
C GLN A 97 -19.25 -4.56 1.46
N GLU A 98 -19.36 -5.49 0.52
CA GLU A 98 -20.15 -6.71 0.72
C GLU A 98 -19.45 -7.67 1.69
N GLU A 99 -18.13 -7.82 1.63
CA GLU A 99 -17.38 -8.59 2.62
C GLU A 99 -17.44 -7.98 4.03
N ILE A 100 -17.46 -6.64 4.13
CA ILE A 100 -17.69 -5.94 5.42
C ILE A 100 -19.08 -6.28 5.97
N LYS A 101 -20.13 -6.24 5.13
CA LYS A 101 -21.50 -6.62 5.54
C LYS A 101 -21.58 -8.07 5.98
N ILE A 102 -20.89 -8.98 5.28
CA ILE A 102 -20.80 -10.39 5.67
C ILE A 102 -20.19 -10.49 7.08
N MET A 103 -19.09 -9.79 7.35
CA MET A 103 -18.46 -9.78 8.67
C MET A 103 -19.42 -9.26 9.76
N ILE A 104 -20.12 -8.15 9.51
CA ILE A 104 -21.10 -7.60 10.45
C ILE A 104 -22.23 -8.59 10.72
N ASN A 105 -22.77 -9.21 9.67
CA ASN A 105 -23.86 -10.18 9.80
C ASN A 105 -23.45 -11.45 10.55
N LEU A 106 -22.21 -11.93 10.33
CA LEU A 106 -21.69 -13.11 11.01
C LEU A 106 -21.38 -12.87 12.49
N THR A 107 -20.90 -11.67 12.82
CA THR A 107 -20.50 -11.33 14.20
C THR A 107 -21.64 -10.76 15.03
N ASN A 108 -22.67 -10.21 14.40
CA ASN A 108 -23.83 -9.57 15.01
C ASN A 108 -23.45 -8.66 16.21
N PRO A 109 -22.60 -7.65 15.99
CA PRO A 109 -21.99 -6.91 17.07
C PRO A 109 -22.98 -5.94 17.73
N LYS A 110 -22.94 -5.85 19.07
CA LYS A 110 -23.71 -4.84 19.82
C LYS A 110 -23.19 -3.42 19.62
N TYR A 111 -21.88 -3.26 19.50
CA TYR A 111 -21.19 -2.00 19.29
C TYR A 111 -20.23 -2.14 18.12
N PHE A 112 -20.08 -1.08 17.32
CA PHE A 112 -19.21 -1.10 16.15
C PHE A 112 -18.21 0.06 16.18
N ILE A 113 -16.93 -0.25 15.99
CA ILE A 113 -15.85 0.73 15.99
C ILE A 113 -15.07 0.53 14.69
N PRO A 114 -15.28 1.34 13.65
CA PRO A 114 -14.50 1.24 12.42
C PRO A 114 -13.04 1.63 12.68
N ILE A 115 -12.12 0.72 12.34
CA ILE A 115 -10.67 0.90 12.45
C ILE A 115 -9.99 0.82 11.07
N HIS A 116 -8.70 1.17 11.02
CA HIS A 116 -7.84 1.09 9.84
C HIS A 116 -8.36 1.86 8.62
N GLY A 117 -8.07 3.16 8.58
CA GLY A 117 -8.31 4.04 7.45
C GLY A 117 -8.47 5.49 7.88
N GLU A 118 -8.29 6.42 6.94
CA GLU A 118 -8.65 7.84 7.14
C GLU A 118 -10.13 8.01 7.53
N ASP A 119 -10.51 9.18 8.05
CA ASP A 119 -11.86 9.46 8.54
C ASP A 119 -12.94 9.21 7.49
N LYS A 120 -12.69 9.50 6.21
CA LYS A 120 -13.63 9.20 5.12
C LYS A 120 -13.97 7.70 5.04
N HIS A 121 -12.99 6.83 5.29
CA HIS A 121 -13.18 5.38 5.28
C HIS A 121 -13.94 4.94 6.54
N LYS A 122 -13.55 5.46 7.72
CA LYS A 122 -14.23 5.15 8.99
C LYS A 122 -15.70 5.57 8.96
N VAL A 123 -15.99 6.77 8.46
CA VAL A 123 -17.36 7.29 8.29
C VAL A 123 -18.15 6.40 7.32
N GLN A 124 -17.57 6.00 6.19
CA GLN A 124 -18.26 5.13 5.24
C GLN A 124 -18.52 3.74 5.83
N ASN A 125 -17.56 3.19 6.58
CA ASN A 125 -17.72 1.90 7.27
C ASN A 125 -18.80 1.96 8.37
N ALA A 126 -18.86 3.06 9.12
CA ALA A 126 -19.95 3.34 10.05
C ALA A 126 -21.32 3.34 9.36
N ARG A 127 -21.45 4.01 8.20
CA ARG A 127 -22.69 4.00 7.41
C ARG A 127 -23.09 2.61 6.93
N ILE A 128 -22.11 1.76 6.58
CA ILE A 128 -22.37 0.36 6.23
C ILE A 128 -22.95 -0.38 7.45
N ALA A 129 -22.36 -0.21 8.63
CA ALA A 129 -22.87 -0.78 9.88
C ALA A 129 -24.29 -0.28 10.23
N GLU A 130 -24.58 1.01 10.10
CA GLU A 130 -25.94 1.54 10.28
C GLU A 130 -26.93 0.90 9.31
N SER A 131 -26.55 0.77 8.03
CA SER A 131 -27.41 0.14 7.02
C SER A 131 -27.70 -1.34 7.28
N MET A 132 -26.85 -2.00 8.09
CA MET A 132 -27.02 -3.38 8.54
C MET A 132 -27.82 -3.49 9.85
N GLY A 133 -28.37 -2.37 10.36
CA GLY A 133 -29.27 -2.34 11.51
C GLY A 133 -28.60 -2.09 12.86
N ILE A 134 -27.32 -1.69 12.89
CA ILE A 134 -26.67 -1.25 14.13
C ILE A 134 -27.07 0.20 14.39
N ASP A 135 -27.67 0.48 15.56
CA ASP A 135 -28.04 1.85 15.92
C ASP A 135 -26.81 2.78 15.90
N GLY A 136 -26.95 3.97 15.32
CA GLY A 136 -25.85 4.94 15.21
C GLY A 136 -25.23 5.31 16.57
N GLU A 137 -26.01 5.30 17.65
CA GLU A 137 -25.51 5.52 19.03
C GLU A 137 -24.55 4.43 19.51
N ASN A 138 -24.61 3.23 18.93
CA ASN A 138 -23.73 2.10 19.22
C ASN A 138 -22.48 2.08 18.32
N ILE A 139 -22.31 3.07 17.44
CA ILE A 139 -21.19 3.19 16.52
C ILE A 139 -20.25 4.32 16.96
N ILE A 140 -18.98 4.00 17.16
CA ILE A 140 -17.99 4.97 17.64
C ILE A 140 -16.90 5.14 16.59
N ILE A 141 -16.86 6.32 15.97
CA ILE A 141 -15.73 6.73 15.13
C ILE A 141 -14.66 7.29 16.05
N ALA A 142 -13.69 6.45 16.41
CA ALA A 142 -12.61 6.82 17.32
C ALA A 142 -11.45 7.52 16.59
N GLU A 143 -10.74 8.37 17.33
CA GLU A 143 -9.46 8.96 16.93
C GLU A 143 -8.29 8.28 17.66
N ASP A 144 -7.08 8.47 17.12
CA ASP A 144 -5.87 7.95 17.74
C ASP A 144 -5.70 8.55 19.14
N GLY A 145 -5.63 7.68 20.16
CA GLY A 145 -5.51 8.09 21.56
C GLY A 145 -6.82 8.02 22.36
N ASP A 146 -7.98 7.87 21.72
CA ASP A 146 -9.25 7.73 22.43
C ASP A 146 -9.28 6.47 23.31
N ILE A 147 -9.70 6.65 24.57
CA ILE A 147 -9.93 5.57 25.53
C ILE A 147 -11.42 5.22 25.51
N ILE A 148 -11.75 4.11 24.86
CA ILE A 148 -13.11 3.58 24.79
C ILE A 148 -13.42 2.76 26.04
N LYS A 149 -14.45 3.18 26.80
CA LYS A 149 -14.98 2.41 27.93
C LYS A 149 -16.21 1.65 27.47
N MET A 150 -16.12 0.32 27.52
CA MET A 150 -17.18 -0.58 27.06
C MET A 150 -17.56 -1.62 28.13
N ASN A 151 -18.85 -1.90 28.25
CA ASN A 151 -19.43 -3.03 28.96
C ASN A 151 -20.69 -3.52 28.23
N SER A 152 -21.49 -4.40 28.85
CA SER A 152 -22.70 -4.93 28.21
C SER A 152 -23.76 -3.90 27.88
N ASN A 153 -23.76 -2.72 28.51
CA ASN A 153 -24.83 -1.72 28.44
C ASN A 153 -24.36 -0.32 28.02
N LEU A 154 -23.05 -0.11 27.93
CA LEU A 154 -22.44 1.19 27.59
C LEU A 154 -21.22 0.96 26.71
N CYS A 155 -21.11 1.74 25.64
CA CYS A 155 -19.86 1.94 24.90
C CYS A 155 -19.73 3.43 24.62
N ARG A 156 -18.64 4.06 25.09
CA ARG A 156 -18.39 5.49 24.83
C ARG A 156 -16.91 5.82 24.91
N VAL A 157 -16.52 6.91 24.25
CA VAL A 157 -15.22 7.56 24.51
C VAL A 157 -15.27 8.14 25.93
N SER A 158 -14.28 7.79 26.75
CA SER A 158 -14.22 8.15 28.17
C SER A 158 -13.14 9.17 28.50
N ASN A 159 -12.06 9.15 27.73
CA ASN A 159 -10.92 10.05 27.86
C ASN A 159 -10.09 9.97 26.56
N ASN A 160 -9.07 10.80 26.42
CA ASN A 160 -8.15 10.78 25.29
C ASN A 160 -6.71 10.91 25.80
N LEU A 161 -5.86 9.98 25.37
CA LEU A 161 -4.41 10.14 25.45
C LEU A 161 -3.95 10.94 24.25
N HIS A 162 -2.92 11.74 24.42
CA HIS A 162 -2.33 12.52 23.32
C HIS A 162 -1.07 11.80 22.84
N PRO A 163 -1.19 10.79 21.93
CA PRO A 163 -0.02 10.12 21.39
C PRO A 163 0.84 11.12 20.62
N GLN A 164 2.16 10.97 20.73
CA GLN A 164 3.10 11.77 19.95
C GLN A 164 3.59 10.97 18.76
N THR A 165 3.60 11.59 17.59
CA THR A 165 4.24 11.03 16.40
C THR A 165 5.75 11.10 16.55
N ILE A 166 6.42 9.94 16.46
CA ILE A 166 7.88 9.84 16.53
C ILE A 166 8.42 9.60 15.12
N TYR A 167 9.18 10.55 14.60
CA TYR A 167 9.88 10.40 13.32
C TYR A 167 11.22 9.69 13.52
N ILE A 168 11.60 8.84 12.56
CA ILE A 168 12.86 8.10 12.53
C ILE A 168 13.63 8.48 11.26
N ASP A 169 14.90 8.88 11.42
CA ASP A 169 15.79 9.18 10.30
C ASP A 169 17.19 8.60 10.59
N GLY A 170 17.55 7.58 9.80
CA GLY A 170 18.76 6.79 10.01
C GLY A 170 18.78 6.09 11.38
N VAL A 171 19.86 6.26 12.11
CA VAL A 171 20.10 5.60 13.41
C VAL A 171 19.49 6.36 14.60
N GLY A 172 18.98 7.58 14.38
CA GLY A 172 18.41 8.42 15.42
C GLY A 172 16.90 8.19 15.57
N MET A 173 16.49 7.51 16.64
CA MET A 173 15.07 7.48 17.03
C MET A 173 14.70 8.82 17.69
N GLY A 174 13.66 9.49 17.19
CA GLY A 174 13.00 10.62 17.86
C GLY A 174 13.73 11.97 17.83
N ASN A 175 14.83 12.10 17.08
CA ASN A 175 15.57 13.38 16.98
C ASN A 175 15.02 14.37 15.94
N ILE A 176 14.01 13.98 15.15
CA ILE A 176 13.35 14.91 14.24
C ILE A 176 12.13 15.48 14.94
N LYS A 177 12.21 16.77 15.28
CA LYS A 177 11.06 17.59 15.66
C LYS A 177 10.46 18.24 14.42
N ASP A 178 9.21 18.67 14.49
CA ASP A 178 8.51 19.38 13.40
C ASP A 178 9.29 20.59 12.86
N MET A 179 10.08 21.25 13.71
CA MET A 179 10.97 22.34 13.31
C MET A 179 12.00 21.91 12.26
N VAL A 180 12.62 20.74 12.43
CA VAL A 180 13.62 20.21 11.48
C VAL A 180 12.95 19.92 10.12
N LEU A 181 11.72 19.38 10.14
CA LEU A 181 10.95 19.16 8.91
C LEU A 181 10.59 20.49 8.22
N ARG A 182 10.25 21.53 9.00
CA ARG A 182 9.96 22.87 8.48
C ARG A 182 11.18 23.48 7.80
N ASP A 183 12.35 23.39 8.42
CA ASP A 183 13.60 23.92 7.85
C ASP A 183 13.96 23.19 6.55
N ARG A 184 13.87 21.84 6.54
CA ARG A 184 14.03 21.03 5.32
C ARG A 184 13.10 21.50 4.20
N LYS A 185 11.84 21.80 4.53
CA LYS A 185 10.85 22.28 3.55
C LYS A 185 11.21 23.65 2.97
N ILE A 186 11.68 24.59 3.80
CA ILE A 186 12.10 25.93 3.34
C ILE A 186 13.30 25.82 2.41
N LEU A 187 14.36 25.11 2.82
CA LEU A 187 15.57 24.92 2.02
C LEU A 187 15.25 24.24 0.68
N SER A 188 14.38 23.22 0.69
CA SER A 188 13.98 22.51 -0.55
C SER A 188 13.28 23.40 -1.60
N ARG A 189 12.69 24.54 -1.17
CA ARG A 189 11.95 25.45 -2.05
C ARG A 189 12.76 26.68 -2.44
N ASN A 190 13.56 27.21 -1.52
CA ASN A 190 14.14 28.54 -1.63
C ASN A 190 15.65 28.57 -1.80
N GLY A 191 16.36 27.45 -1.56
CA GLY A 191 17.83 27.44 -1.47
C GLY A 191 18.30 27.83 -0.09
#